data_AF-A0A920GTG2-F1
#
_entry.id   AF-A0A920GTG2-F1
#
_cell.length_a   1.000
_cell.length_b   1.000
_cell.length_c   1.000
_cell.angle_alpha   90.00
_cell.angle_beta   90.00
_cell.angle_gamma   90.00
#
_symmetry.space_group_name_H-M   'P 1'
#
loop_
_entity.id
_entity.type
_entity.pdbx_description
1 polymer ?
#
loop_
_entity_poly.entity_id
_entity_poly.type
_entity_poly.pdbx_seq_one_letter_code
_entity_poly.pdbx_strand_id
1 'polypeptide(L)'
;MFPNYLSEEQDMIDTRNALRETCRVFMQDAFKPYRGERSKPGIDVDIEDDDQVDQWIRETGETLYHPVGTCKMGNDSMSVVDEHLKVHGIDRIKSCRCFNHAYFNWW
;
A
#
# COMPACT_ATOMS: atom_id res chain seq x y z
N MET A 1 -6.58 3.88 15.30
CA MET A 1 -6.78 3.54 13.87
C MET A 1 -6.47 2.06 13.73
N PHE A 2 -7.38 1.28 13.15
CA PHE A 2 -7.20 -0.16 12.93
C PHE A 2 -7.24 -0.40 11.41
N PRO A 3 -6.07 -0.40 10.73
CA PRO A 3 -6.01 -0.41 9.27
C PRO A 3 -6.17 -1.81 8.66
N ASN A 4 -6.17 -2.87 9.47
CA ASN A 4 -6.27 -4.26 9.03
C ASN A 4 -5.23 -4.64 7.95
N TYR A 5 -3.97 -4.24 8.13
CA TYR A 5 -2.92 -4.54 7.17
C TYR A 5 -2.86 -6.04 6.84
N LEU A 6 -2.72 -6.35 5.54
CA LEU A 6 -2.53 -7.72 5.04
C LEU A 6 -3.71 -8.65 5.37
N SER A 7 -4.92 -8.09 5.57
CA SER A 7 -6.13 -8.88 5.79
C SER A 7 -6.72 -9.45 4.51
N GLU A 8 -6.49 -8.77 3.38
CA GLU A 8 -6.83 -9.28 2.06
C GLU A 8 -5.66 -10.06 1.48
N GLU A 9 -5.93 -11.23 0.89
CA GLU A 9 -4.90 -12.11 0.32
C GLU A 9 -4.06 -11.38 -0.74
N GLN A 10 -4.72 -10.53 -1.54
CA GLN A 10 -4.08 -9.75 -2.59
C GLN A 10 -3.01 -8.79 -2.05
N ASP A 11 -3.19 -8.23 -0.84
CA ASP A 11 -2.20 -7.33 -0.22
C ASP A 11 -0.86 -8.05 -0.04
N MET A 12 -0.89 -9.31 0.37
CA MET A 12 0.33 -10.11 0.57
C MET A 12 0.97 -10.48 -0.77
N ILE A 13 0.16 -10.92 -1.74
CA ILE A 13 0.63 -11.28 -3.09
C ILE A 13 1.34 -10.08 -3.74
N ASP A 14 0.73 -8.90 -3.71
CA ASP A 14 1.28 -7.70 -4.33
C ASP A 14 2.55 -7.24 -3.61
N THR A 15 2.57 -7.29 -2.27
CA THR A 15 3.77 -6.94 -1.50
C THR A 15 4.93 -7.88 -1.80
N ARG A 16 4.67 -9.20 -1.91
CA ARG A 16 5.68 -10.20 -2.28
C ARG A 16 6.23 -9.95 -3.69
N ASN A 17 5.36 -9.70 -4.66
CA ASN A 17 5.76 -9.39 -6.04
C ASN A 17 6.58 -8.10 -6.12
N ALA A 18 6.17 -7.06 -5.40
CA ALA A 18 6.90 -5.80 -5.31
C ALA A 18 8.29 -6.00 -4.69
N LEU A 19 8.43 -6.85 -3.67
CA LEU A 19 9.73 -7.16 -3.07
C LEU A 19 10.65 -7.88 -4.06
N ARG A 20 10.14 -8.90 -4.76
CA ARG A 20 10.89 -9.65 -5.78
C ARG A 20 11.35 -8.74 -6.91
N GLU A 21 10.46 -7.89 -7.40
CA GLU A 21 10.77 -6.94 -8.45
C GLU A 21 11.82 -5.91 -8.01
N THR A 22 11.71 -5.42 -6.76
CA THR A 22 12.72 -4.55 -6.17
C THR A 22 14.08 -5.24 -6.14
N CYS A 23 14.17 -6.49 -5.67
CA CYS A 23 15.40 -7.26 -5.68
C CYS A 23 15.96 -7.44 -7.10
N ARG A 24 15.11 -7.79 -8.07
CA ARG A 24 15.48 -7.99 -9.47
C ARG A 24 16.09 -6.73 -10.08
N VAL A 25 15.45 -5.57 -9.87
CA VAL A 25 15.92 -4.27 -10.38
C VAL A 25 17.26 -3.90 -9.74
N PHE A 26 17.39 -3.99 -8.42
CA PHE A 26 18.64 -3.67 -7.74
C PHE A 26 19.79 -4.59 -8.14
N MET A 27 19.52 -5.84 -8.53
CA MET A 27 20.57 -6.79 -8.93
C MET A 27 21.12 -6.56 -10.35
N GLN A 28 20.50 -5.69 -11.14
CA GLN A 28 20.95 -5.38 -12.51
C GLN A 28 22.37 -4.80 -12.57
N ASP A 29 23.04 -4.99 -13.71
CA ASP A 29 24.42 -4.59 -13.94
C ASP A 29 24.67 -3.08 -13.75
N ALA A 30 23.68 -2.25 -14.09
CA ALA A 30 23.76 -0.80 -13.94
C ALA A 30 23.97 -0.35 -12.49
N PHE A 31 23.49 -1.14 -11.51
CA PHE A 31 23.65 -0.85 -10.09
C PHE A 31 24.94 -1.41 -9.49
N LYS A 32 25.70 -2.26 -10.20
CA LYS A 32 26.94 -2.90 -9.68
C LYS A 32 27.92 -1.93 -9.02
N PRO A 33 28.20 -0.72 -9.56
CA PRO A 33 29.14 0.21 -8.94
C PRO A 33 28.61 0.86 -7.65
N TYR A 34 27.30 0.82 -7.42
CA TYR A 34 26.62 1.56 -6.36
C TYR A 34 26.01 0.66 -5.27
N ARG A 35 25.85 -0.64 -5.56
CA ARG A 35 25.24 -1.59 -4.63
C ARG A 35 26.30 -2.45 -3.95
N GLY A 36 26.11 -2.67 -2.65
CA GLY A 36 26.78 -3.75 -1.94
C GLY A 36 26.00 -5.06 -2.07
N GLU A 37 26.19 -5.93 -1.07
CA GLU A 37 25.31 -7.09 -0.88
C GLU A 37 23.89 -6.64 -0.50
N ARG A 38 22.91 -7.50 -0.77
CA ARG A 38 21.51 -7.24 -0.42
C ARG A 38 21.38 -7.15 1.10
N SER A 39 20.89 -6.02 1.59
CA SER A 39 20.73 -5.77 3.04
C SER A 39 19.33 -6.10 3.57
N LYS A 40 18.29 -5.99 2.73
CA LYS A 40 16.89 -6.22 3.10
C LYS A 40 16.10 -6.86 1.94
N PRO A 41 15.43 -7.99 2.17
CA PRO A 41 15.71 -8.94 3.25
C PRO A 41 17.19 -9.39 3.19
N GLY A 42 17.73 -9.85 4.31
CA GLY A 42 19.10 -10.37 4.35
C GLY A 42 19.27 -11.59 3.43
N ILE A 43 20.51 -12.07 3.28
CA ILE A 43 20.79 -13.24 2.42
C ILE A 43 20.25 -14.56 3.01
N ASP A 44 19.88 -14.53 4.28
CA ASP A 44 19.27 -15.62 5.05
C ASP A 44 17.81 -15.89 4.67
N VAL A 45 17.13 -14.93 4.03
CA VAL A 45 15.78 -15.10 3.50
C VAL A 45 15.86 -15.44 2.02
N ASP A 46 15.38 -16.62 1.65
CA ASP A 46 15.21 -16.98 0.24
C ASP A 46 14.03 -16.19 -0.34
N ILE A 47 14.29 -15.40 -1.39
CA ILE A 47 13.25 -14.56 -2.02
C ILE A 47 12.32 -15.35 -2.94
N GLU A 48 12.71 -16.56 -3.33
CA GLU A 48 11.88 -17.45 -4.14
C GLU A 48 10.97 -18.34 -3.27
N ASP A 49 11.17 -18.34 -1.94
CA ASP A 49 10.32 -19.02 -0.96
C ASP A 49 9.23 -18.08 -0.44
N ASP A 50 7.98 -18.35 -0.85
CA ASP A 50 6.82 -17.56 -0.46
C ASP A 50 6.62 -17.50 1.07
N ASP A 51 6.86 -18.59 1.80
CA ASP A 51 6.60 -18.65 3.25
C ASP A 51 7.61 -17.81 4.03
N GLN A 52 8.89 -17.86 3.64
CA GLN A 52 9.93 -17.04 4.25
C GLN A 52 9.72 -15.55 3.96
N VAL A 53 9.33 -15.22 2.73
CA VAL A 53 9.06 -13.83 2.36
C VAL A 53 7.84 -13.29 3.10
N ASP A 54 6.76 -14.07 3.20
CA ASP A 54 5.55 -13.67 3.93
C ASP A 54 5.83 -13.44 5.40
N GLN A 55 6.61 -14.33 6.04
CA GLN A 55 7.03 -14.14 7.42
C GLN A 55 7.83 -12.84 7.57
N TRP A 56 8.82 -12.61 6.70
CA TRP A 56 9.63 -11.40 6.75
C TRP A 56 8.80 -10.12 6.53
N ILE A 57 7.84 -10.12 5.60
CA ILE A 57 6.92 -9.00 5.36
C ILE A 57 6.08 -8.73 6.61
N ARG A 58 5.55 -9.76 7.26
CA ARG A 58 4.74 -9.60 8.48
C ARG A 58 5.54 -9.04 9.65
N GLU A 59 6.81 -9.40 9.75
CA GLU A 59 7.70 -8.95 10.83
C GLU A 59 8.25 -7.54 10.62
N THR A 60 8.43 -7.12 9.35
CA THR A 60 9.16 -5.89 9.00
C THR A 60 8.32 -4.83 8.27
N GLY A 61 7.12 -5.18 7.85
CA GLY A 61 6.23 -4.28 7.13
C GLY A 61 5.90 -3.03 7.95
N GLU A 62 6.03 -1.87 7.29
CA GLU A 62 5.72 -0.57 7.88
C GLU A 62 4.66 0.15 7.06
N THR A 63 3.96 1.08 7.71
CA THR A 63 2.99 1.91 7.00
C THR A 63 3.70 3.03 6.24
N LEU A 64 3.22 3.32 5.03
CA LEU A 64 3.63 4.50 4.28
C LEU A 64 2.92 5.79 4.73
N TYR A 65 2.10 5.73 5.79
CA TYR A 65 1.42 6.88 6.38
C TYR A 65 0.50 7.65 5.42
N HIS A 66 -0.14 6.95 4.47
CA HIS A 66 -1.13 7.50 3.54
C HIS A 66 -2.58 7.00 3.82
N PRO A 67 -3.15 7.21 5.02
CA PRO A 67 -4.52 6.79 5.29
C PRO A 67 -5.50 7.66 4.48
N VAL A 68 -6.40 7.02 3.73
CA VAL A 68 -7.44 7.66 2.90
C VAL A 68 -8.75 6.88 3.00
N GLY A 69 -9.84 7.45 2.48
CA GLY A 69 -11.09 6.71 2.23
C GLY A 69 -12.07 6.57 3.40
N THR A 70 -11.76 7.11 4.58
CA THR A 70 -12.67 7.07 5.75
C THR A 70 -13.93 7.95 5.59
N CYS A 71 -13.95 8.88 4.62
CA CYS A 71 -15.15 9.60 4.17
C CYS A 71 -15.32 9.47 2.66
N LYS A 72 -15.66 8.26 2.18
CA LYS A 72 -15.81 7.94 0.76
C LYS A 72 -16.61 9.01 -0.02
N MET A 73 -16.03 9.51 -1.10
CA MET A 73 -16.72 10.35 -2.08
C MET A 73 -17.49 9.48 -3.08
N GLY A 74 -18.73 9.83 -3.40
CA GLY A 74 -19.52 9.12 -4.40
C GLY A 74 -21.03 9.35 -4.28
N ASN A 75 -21.78 8.65 -5.13
CA ASN A 75 -23.24 8.73 -5.26
C ASN A 75 -23.95 7.42 -4.88
N ASP A 76 -23.25 6.49 -4.22
CA ASP A 76 -23.84 5.25 -3.70
C ASP A 76 -24.21 5.36 -2.21
N SER A 77 -24.96 4.39 -1.70
CA SER A 77 -25.44 4.36 -0.32
C SER A 77 -24.33 4.31 0.74
N MET A 78 -23.10 3.96 0.35
CA MET A 78 -21.93 3.90 1.24
C MET A 78 -21.09 5.20 1.19
N SER A 79 -21.49 6.17 0.35
CA SER A 79 -20.76 7.42 0.17
C SER A 79 -21.13 8.42 1.27
N VAL A 80 -20.13 9.15 1.77
CA VAL A 80 -20.28 10.15 2.82
C VAL A 80 -20.42 11.56 2.22
N VAL A 81 -19.72 11.83 1.11
CA VAL A 81 -19.77 13.12 0.41
C VAL A 81 -20.01 12.96 -1.10
N ASP A 82 -20.60 13.98 -1.73
CA ASP A 82 -20.75 14.10 -3.19
C ASP A 82 -19.45 14.56 -3.90
N GLU A 83 -19.48 14.66 -5.24
CA GLU A 83 -18.36 15.17 -6.05
C GLU A 83 -17.96 16.63 -5.74
N HIS A 84 -18.80 17.37 -5.03
CA HIS A 84 -18.56 18.73 -4.57
C HIS A 84 -18.12 18.80 -3.09
N LEU A 85 -17.80 17.64 -2.50
CA LEU A 85 -17.37 17.42 -1.13
C LEU A 85 -18.43 17.78 -0.08
N LYS A 86 -19.70 17.88 -0.47
CA LYS A 86 -20.80 18.14 0.46
C LYS A 86 -21.20 16.85 1.15
N VAL A 87 -21.45 16.93 2.45
CA VAL A 87 -21.94 15.80 3.23
C VAL A 87 -23.40 15.50 2.86
N HIS A 88 -23.70 14.24 2.58
CA HIS A 88 -25.07 13.82 2.28
C HIS A 88 -25.99 14.03 3.49
N GLY A 89 -27.18 14.60 3.26
CA GLY A 89 -28.20 14.82 4.30
C GLY A 89 -27.94 16.00 5.26
N ILE A 90 -26.85 16.76 5.08
CA ILE A 90 -26.55 17.94 5.90
C ILE A 90 -26.14 19.12 5.04
N ASP A 91 -26.89 20.22 5.15
CA ASP A 91 -26.56 21.45 4.43
C ASP A 91 -25.33 22.17 5.03
N ARG A 92 -24.55 22.81 4.15
CA ARG A 92 -23.41 23.71 4.47
C ARG A 92 -22.17 23.07 5.12
N ILE A 93 -22.09 21.75 5.25
CA ILE A 93 -20.86 21.05 5.72
C ILE A 93 -20.11 20.43 4.53
N LYS A 94 -18.77 20.55 4.55
CA LYS A 94 -17.88 19.92 3.58
C LYS A 94 -16.73 19.17 4.26
N SER A 95 -16.30 18.06 3.66
CA SER A 95 -15.11 17.31 4.11
C SER A 95 -13.85 17.76 3.35
N CYS A 96 -12.72 17.91 4.04
CA CYS A 96 -11.44 18.35 3.47
C CYS A 96 -10.49 17.17 3.12
N ARG A 97 -9.36 17.49 2.48
CA ARG A 97 -8.83 16.84 1.26
C ARG A 97 -8.11 15.47 1.30
N CYS A 98 -8.05 14.68 2.37
CA CYS A 98 -7.46 13.31 2.31
C CYS A 98 -8.44 12.19 2.70
N PHE A 99 -9.55 12.55 3.35
CA PHE A 99 -10.57 11.59 3.79
C PHE A 99 -11.39 11.01 2.62
N ASN A 100 -11.43 11.74 1.50
CA ASN A 100 -12.41 11.54 0.43
C ASN A 100 -11.86 10.82 -0.81
N HIS A 101 -10.56 10.51 -0.84
CA HIS A 101 -9.96 9.90 -2.02
C HIS A 101 -10.39 8.44 -2.16
N ALA A 102 -11.33 8.20 -3.07
CA ALA A 102 -11.61 6.89 -3.63
C ALA A 102 -10.67 6.71 -4.83
N TYR A 103 -9.70 5.80 -4.69
CA TYR A 103 -8.83 5.29 -5.77
C TYR A 103 -8.11 6.36 -6.61
N PHE A 104 -6.86 6.66 -6.25
CA PHE A 104 -5.89 6.99 -7.30
C PHE A 104 -5.50 5.67 -7.98
N ASN A 105 -5.91 5.52 -9.24
CA ASN A 105 -5.25 4.60 -10.16
C ASN A 105 -3.79 5.08 -10.32
N TRP A 106 -2.87 4.52 -9.55
CA TRP A 106 -1.46 4.60 -9.83
C TRP A 106 -1.07 3.35 -10.62
N TRP A 107 -1.00 3.53 -11.94
CA TRP A 107 -0.50 2.62 -12.98
C TRP A 107 -1.31 1.36 -13.27
#